data_AF-I1KL78-F1
#
_entry.id   AF-I1KL78-F1
#
_cell.length_a   1.000
_cell.length_b   1.000
_cell.length_c   1.000
_cell.angle_alpha   90.00
_cell.angle_beta   90.00
_cell.angle_gamma   90.00
#
_symmetry.space_group_name_H-M   'P 1'
#
loop_
_entity.id
_entity.type
_entity.pdbx_description
1 polymer ?
#
loop_
_entity_poly.entity_id
_entity_poly.type
_entity_poly.pdbx_seq_one_letter_code
_entity_poly.pdbx_strand_id
1 'polypeptide(L)'
;MSTTTMLESLAWCQSFKGYDLTKQKSPGYSHAISRVYRNSIFMLYSVNKQVPLLPHGASHGIFHRTCVSENFLKRSPLNVPSWKGLYRPRWEWLQTNVAYDVAGAVEVINDLGLDTLTFLAVTVLIVPTFKSLKASPILGFFCAGVVLNQFGLIRNLTDVKVLSEWGILFLLFEMGLELSLARLKALAKYAFGMGLAQVVLSTLAFTAFELPPNGAVGTKILEFLFHSRPDLVNIRSVDEAVVIGAALSLSSSAFVLQLLAERGELPTRFGSATLGILLLQDLAVVPLLVILPILESQNITEGSIWPMLAQESLKALGGLGLLSLGAKYILRRVFEVVADTRSSEAFVALCLLTVAGTSLVTQNLGFSDTLGAFLAGAILAETNFRTQIEADIRPFRGLLLGLFFLTTGTSIDMQLLLREWPNVLSLLGGLIVIKTLIITAIGPRVGLTLKESVRIGLLLSQGGEFGFVVFSLANRLGVLPLELNKLLIIVVVLSMALTPFLNEAGRRAASFIEDKFDAENKQNASETVNFNVSEPVVILGFGQMGQVLANFLSNPLASGGDSDEVGWPYVAFDLDPSVVKAARKIGFPVLYGDGSRPDVLHSAGVSIPKAFMIMYTGKKKTIEAVQRLRLNFPA
;
A
#
# COMPACT_ATOMS: atom_id res chain seq x y z
N MET A 1 31.85 19.07 -47.91
CA MET A 1 32.15 17.83 -48.65
C MET A 1 32.29 16.74 -47.61
N SER A 2 31.59 15.60 -47.59
CA SER A 2 30.53 14.99 -48.40
C SER A 2 30.41 13.58 -47.79
N THR A 3 29.49 13.32 -46.86
CA THR A 3 28.14 12.78 -47.08
C THR A 3 28.08 11.41 -47.79
N THR A 4 27.52 10.43 -47.06
CA THR A 4 26.66 9.31 -47.49
C THR A 4 27.19 8.22 -48.43
N THR A 5 27.20 7.00 -47.90
CA THR A 5 27.12 5.69 -48.60
C THR A 5 25.94 4.93 -47.98
N MET A 6 24.84 4.69 -48.71
CA MET A 6 24.57 3.49 -49.53
C MET A 6 24.79 2.17 -48.76
N LEU A 7 23.76 1.39 -48.40
CA LEU A 7 22.76 0.62 -49.17
C LEU A 7 23.26 -0.72 -49.76
N GLU A 8 22.43 -1.73 -49.47
CA GLU A 8 22.20 -2.99 -50.17
C GLU A 8 23.05 -4.25 -49.93
N SER A 9 22.29 -5.33 -49.96
CA SER A 9 22.51 -6.73 -49.58
C SER A 9 23.58 -7.49 -50.36
N LEU A 10 24.12 -8.54 -49.74
CA LEU A 10 24.45 -9.80 -50.44
C LEU A 10 24.32 -11.00 -49.48
N ALA A 11 23.76 -12.09 -49.99
CA ALA A 11 23.65 -13.37 -49.28
C ALA A 11 24.94 -14.19 -49.41
N TRP A 12 25.23 -15.08 -48.45
CA TRP A 12 26.18 -16.18 -48.66
C TRP A 12 25.81 -17.42 -47.85
N CYS A 13 26.02 -18.59 -48.46
CA CYS A 13 25.74 -19.90 -47.88
C CYS A 13 26.94 -20.43 -47.09
N GLN A 14 26.70 -21.29 -46.08
CA GLN A 14 27.39 -22.58 -45.99
C GLN A 14 26.65 -23.57 -45.06
N SER A 15 26.81 -24.85 -45.35
CA SER A 15 26.16 -26.01 -44.72
C SER A 15 27.19 -26.82 -43.94
N PHE A 16 26.81 -27.52 -42.86
CA PHE A 16 27.48 -28.78 -42.46
C PHE A 16 26.57 -29.67 -41.58
N LYS A 17 26.46 -30.96 -41.96
CA LYS A 17 26.08 -32.23 -41.24
C LYS A 17 25.29 -32.14 -39.90
N GLY A 18 24.26 -32.96 -39.61
CA GLY A 18 23.72 -34.16 -40.26
C GLY A 18 24.05 -35.45 -39.48
N TYR A 19 23.02 -36.12 -38.91
CA TYR A 19 23.00 -37.58 -38.62
C TYR A 19 21.56 -38.11 -38.43
N ASP A 20 21.40 -39.33 -38.93
CA ASP A 20 20.26 -40.24 -39.13
C ASP A 20 19.29 -40.47 -37.95
N LEU A 21 17.98 -40.66 -38.14
CA LEU A 21 17.20 -41.66 -38.91
C LEU A 21 17.17 -43.09 -38.32
N THR A 22 16.02 -43.45 -37.73
CA THR A 22 15.46 -44.82 -37.82
C THR A 22 13.98 -44.77 -38.22
N LYS A 23 13.60 -45.57 -39.23
CA LYS A 23 12.22 -45.76 -39.70
C LYS A 23 11.72 -47.13 -39.25
N GLN A 24 10.44 -47.23 -38.87
CA GLN A 24 9.56 -48.38 -39.17
C GLN A 24 8.12 -47.84 -39.30
N LYS A 25 7.57 -47.80 -40.53
CA LYS A 25 6.73 -48.83 -41.16
C LYS A 25 5.27 -48.86 -40.65
N SER A 26 4.39 -48.36 -41.52
CA SER A 26 2.97 -48.69 -41.74
C SER A 26 2.77 -50.19 -42.08
N PRO A 27 1.56 -50.75 -42.42
CA PRO A 27 0.30 -50.10 -42.87
C PRO A 27 -1.07 -50.79 -42.53
N GLY A 28 -2.19 -50.22 -43.03
CA GLY A 28 -3.48 -50.90 -43.29
C GLY A 28 -4.35 -51.24 -42.06
N TYR A 29 -5.65 -51.57 -42.11
CA TYR A 29 -6.74 -51.65 -43.12
C TYR A 29 -8.09 -51.73 -42.32
N SER A 30 -9.34 -51.60 -42.81
CA SER A 30 -9.91 -51.52 -44.16
C SER A 30 -11.30 -50.81 -44.20
N HIS A 31 -11.94 -50.87 -45.38
CA HIS A 31 -13.37 -50.71 -45.72
C HIS A 31 -14.38 -51.49 -44.82
N ALA A 32 -15.71 -51.24 -44.79
CA ALA A 32 -16.61 -50.15 -45.23
C ALA A 32 -18.08 -50.47 -44.78
N ILE A 33 -19.08 -49.73 -45.32
CA ILE A 33 -20.53 -50.08 -45.49
C ILE A 33 -21.57 -49.49 -44.48
N SER A 34 -22.23 -48.41 -44.93
CA SER A 34 -23.69 -48.07 -44.81
C SER A 34 -24.36 -47.78 -43.44
N ARG A 35 -25.53 -47.11 -43.33
CA ARG A 35 -26.13 -45.90 -43.99
C ARG A 35 -27.47 -45.59 -43.25
N VAL A 36 -28.02 -44.37 -43.40
CA VAL A 36 -29.34 -43.90 -42.88
C VAL A 36 -29.33 -43.64 -41.36
N TYR A 37 -29.36 -42.39 -40.86
CA TYR A 37 -30.44 -41.37 -40.85
C TYR A 37 -29.84 -39.94 -40.60
N ARG A 38 -30.49 -38.75 -40.71
CA ARG A 38 -31.84 -38.30 -41.15
C ARG A 38 -31.78 -36.86 -41.74
N ASN A 39 -32.48 -36.66 -42.87
CA ASN A 39 -33.04 -35.47 -43.55
C ASN A 39 -32.75 -33.98 -43.19
N SER A 40 -32.68 -33.19 -44.29
CA SER A 40 -33.20 -31.82 -44.57
C SER A 40 -32.75 -30.61 -43.73
N ILE A 41 -32.20 -29.49 -44.25
CA ILE A 41 -32.32 -28.72 -45.52
C ILE A 41 -33.60 -27.85 -45.62
N PHE A 42 -33.41 -26.51 -45.59
CA PHE A 42 -34.27 -25.37 -45.98
C PHE A 42 -35.79 -25.39 -45.68
N MET A 43 -36.26 -24.43 -44.86
CA MET A 43 -37.34 -23.50 -45.28
C MET A 43 -37.43 -22.22 -44.43
N LEU A 44 -38.10 -21.20 -44.98
CA LEU A 44 -38.34 -19.87 -44.38
C LEU A 44 -39.38 -19.90 -43.24
N TYR A 45 -39.40 -18.84 -42.42
CA TYR A 45 -40.61 -18.02 -42.34
C TYR A 45 -40.29 -16.52 -42.24
N SER A 46 -41.08 -15.70 -42.94
CA SER A 46 -41.02 -14.24 -42.94
C SER A 46 -42.35 -13.69 -42.42
N VAL A 47 -42.30 -12.63 -41.61
CA VAL A 47 -43.39 -11.64 -41.50
C VAL A 47 -42.80 -10.23 -41.48
N ASN A 48 -42.37 -9.81 -42.66
CA ASN A 48 -42.73 -8.53 -43.29
C ASN A 48 -43.29 -7.41 -42.37
N LYS A 49 -42.56 -6.30 -42.25
CA LYS A 49 -43.19 -4.96 -42.17
C LYS A 49 -42.41 -3.98 -43.04
N GLN A 50 -43.15 -3.33 -43.94
CA GLN A 50 -42.62 -2.50 -45.02
C GLN A 50 -42.04 -1.19 -44.50
N VAL A 51 -40.95 -0.75 -45.11
CA VAL A 51 -40.55 0.66 -45.13
C VAL A 51 -41.43 1.41 -46.14
N PRO A 52 -42.13 2.49 -45.74
CA PRO A 52 -42.63 3.47 -46.67
C PRO A 52 -41.52 4.48 -46.99
N LEU A 53 -41.12 4.56 -48.26
CA LEU A 53 -40.40 5.71 -48.82
C LEU A 53 -41.41 6.77 -49.28
N LEU A 54 -41.04 8.05 -49.17
CA LEU A 54 -41.53 9.29 -49.85
C LEU A 54 -41.76 10.45 -48.83
N PRO A 55 -41.61 11.73 -49.22
CA PRO A 55 -40.46 12.33 -49.90
C PRO A 55 -40.03 13.69 -49.27
N HIS A 56 -39.10 14.40 -49.91
CA HIS A 56 -38.77 15.80 -49.57
C HIS A 56 -39.97 16.76 -49.69
N GLY A 57 -40.04 17.80 -48.84
CA GLY A 57 -41.02 18.89 -48.98
C GLY A 57 -40.96 20.01 -47.93
N ALA A 58 -40.24 21.10 -48.26
CA ALA A 58 -40.48 22.51 -47.91
C ALA A 58 -40.85 22.98 -46.46
N SER A 59 -40.00 23.91 -45.98
CA SER A 59 -40.32 25.22 -45.36
C SER A 59 -41.15 25.37 -44.07
N HIS A 60 -40.53 26.07 -43.10
CA HIS A 60 -41.05 27.17 -42.26
C HIS A 60 -42.27 26.93 -41.34
N GLY A 61 -42.14 27.37 -40.08
CA GLY A 61 -43.31 27.61 -39.22
C GLY A 61 -43.04 27.56 -37.71
N ILE A 62 -42.62 28.69 -37.13
CA ILE A 62 -42.81 28.94 -35.69
C ILE A 62 -44.33 29.00 -35.43
N PHE A 63 -44.87 28.35 -34.39
CA PHE A 63 -45.81 29.01 -33.46
C PHE A 63 -46.13 28.18 -32.18
N HIS A 64 -46.50 28.93 -31.15
CA HIS A 64 -46.86 28.53 -29.78
C HIS A 64 -48.35 28.16 -29.60
N ARG A 65 -48.67 27.62 -28.42
CA ARG A 65 -49.96 27.66 -27.65
C ARG A 65 -51.05 26.59 -27.85
N THR A 66 -51.23 25.80 -26.79
CA THR A 66 -52.43 25.70 -25.90
C THR A 66 -53.84 26.14 -26.38
N CYS A 67 -54.80 25.21 -26.31
CA CYS A 67 -56.19 25.31 -25.78
C CYS A 67 -56.83 23.90 -25.90
N VAL A 68 -57.61 23.31 -24.99
CA VAL A 68 -58.76 23.73 -24.13
C VAL A 68 -60.06 23.94 -24.91
N SER A 69 -61.16 23.38 -24.37
CA SER A 69 -62.58 23.35 -24.82
C SER A 69 -62.96 22.06 -25.59
N GLU A 70 -64.13 21.41 -25.49
CA GLU A 70 -65.22 21.23 -24.50
C GLU A 70 -66.19 20.18 -25.08
N ASN A 71 -66.82 19.37 -24.22
CA ASN A 71 -68.20 18.84 -24.28
C ASN A 71 -69.08 19.10 -25.53
N PHE A 72 -69.75 18.06 -26.07
CA PHE A 72 -71.22 17.83 -25.86
C PHE A 72 -71.79 16.54 -26.51
N LEU A 73 -72.96 16.09 -26.00
CA LEU A 73 -74.02 15.21 -26.59
C LEU A 73 -74.20 13.73 -26.12
N LYS A 74 -74.73 13.58 -24.90
CA LYS A 74 -76.08 13.04 -24.58
C LYS A 74 -76.70 11.93 -25.48
N ARG A 75 -76.83 10.68 -24.96
CA ARG A 75 -78.09 9.88 -24.97
C ARG A 75 -77.98 8.54 -24.20
N SER A 76 -79.08 8.15 -23.56
CA SER A 76 -79.37 6.85 -22.90
C SER A 76 -80.89 6.60 -23.03
N PRO A 77 -81.48 5.45 -22.61
CA PRO A 77 -80.92 4.14 -22.27
C PRO A 77 -81.63 2.96 -23.01
N LEU A 78 -81.21 1.70 -22.80
CA LEU A 78 -82.10 0.52 -22.79
C LEU A 78 -81.39 -0.73 -22.23
N ASN A 79 -82.06 -1.47 -21.35
CA ASN A 79 -81.55 -2.68 -20.69
C ASN A 79 -82.07 -3.96 -21.35
N VAL A 80 -81.20 -4.95 -21.59
CA VAL A 80 -81.39 -6.35 -21.14
C VAL A 80 -80.01 -7.04 -21.04
N PRO A 81 -79.84 -8.09 -20.21
CA PRO A 81 -78.55 -8.37 -19.58
C PRO A 81 -77.74 -9.48 -20.25
N SER A 82 -76.41 -9.39 -20.15
CA SER A 82 -75.54 -10.55 -20.30
C SER A 82 -74.32 -10.44 -19.39
N TRP A 83 -74.07 -11.49 -18.61
CA TRP A 83 -72.86 -11.62 -17.81
C TRP A 83 -71.61 -11.68 -18.69
N LYS A 84 -70.65 -10.78 -18.45
CA LYS A 84 -69.21 -11.11 -18.52
C LYS A 84 -68.41 -10.10 -17.69
N GLY A 85 -67.79 -10.59 -16.63
CA GLY A 85 -67.02 -9.76 -15.71
C GLY A 85 -65.73 -9.24 -16.33
N LEU A 86 -65.52 -7.93 -16.16
CA LEU A 86 -64.29 -7.35 -15.61
C LEU A 86 -62.97 -8.07 -15.91
N TYR A 87 -62.34 -7.78 -17.04
CA TYR A 87 -60.88 -7.80 -17.18
C TYR A 87 -60.43 -6.78 -18.25
N ARG A 88 -60.10 -5.55 -17.82
CA ARG A 88 -59.18 -4.69 -18.58
C ARG A 88 -57.75 -5.07 -18.17
N PRO A 89 -56.79 -5.16 -19.11
CA PRO A 89 -55.48 -5.70 -18.81
C PRO A 89 -54.66 -4.75 -17.93
N ARG A 90 -54.21 -5.28 -16.78
CA ARG A 90 -53.19 -4.68 -15.89
C ARG A 90 -51.82 -4.72 -16.56
N TRP A 91 -51.65 -4.02 -17.68
CA TRP A 91 -50.45 -4.02 -18.52
C TRP A 91 -49.92 -2.60 -18.76
N GLU A 92 -50.78 -1.59 -19.00
CA GLU A 92 -50.33 -0.20 -19.20
C GLU A 92 -49.61 0.36 -17.95
N TRP A 93 -50.16 0.12 -16.74
CA TRP A 93 -49.52 0.55 -15.48
C TRP A 93 -48.21 -0.20 -15.18
N LEU A 94 -48.08 -1.43 -15.70
CA LEU A 94 -46.83 -2.20 -15.62
C LEU A 94 -45.81 -1.71 -16.64
N GLN A 95 -46.23 -1.36 -17.85
CA GLN A 95 -45.35 -0.78 -18.87
C GLN A 95 -44.86 0.61 -18.50
N THR A 96 -45.68 1.47 -17.87
CA THR A 96 -45.20 2.76 -17.36
C THR A 96 -44.19 2.57 -16.24
N ASN A 97 -44.48 1.73 -15.24
CA ASN A 97 -43.55 1.51 -14.14
C ASN A 97 -42.24 0.87 -14.62
N VAL A 98 -42.29 -0.15 -15.50
CA VAL A 98 -41.09 -0.74 -16.10
C VAL A 98 -40.36 0.27 -17.00
N ALA A 99 -41.04 1.15 -17.72
CA ALA A 99 -40.38 2.19 -18.52
C ALA A 99 -39.69 3.26 -17.65
N TYR A 100 -40.29 3.66 -16.51
CA TYR A 100 -39.63 4.54 -15.54
C TYR A 100 -38.46 3.86 -14.83
N ASP A 101 -38.60 2.58 -14.48
CA ASP A 101 -37.54 1.80 -13.82
C ASP A 101 -36.37 1.51 -14.77
N VAL A 102 -36.65 1.23 -16.05
CA VAL A 102 -35.62 1.12 -17.11
C VAL A 102 -35.03 2.47 -17.48
N ALA A 103 -35.80 3.57 -17.51
CA ALA A 103 -35.25 4.91 -17.74
C ALA A 103 -34.31 5.32 -16.60
N GLY A 104 -34.72 5.12 -15.34
CA GLY A 104 -33.88 5.34 -14.17
C GLY A 104 -32.63 4.45 -14.17
N ALA A 105 -32.76 3.16 -14.51
CA ALA A 105 -31.61 2.28 -14.65
C ALA A 105 -30.65 2.72 -15.78
N VAL A 106 -31.16 3.20 -16.91
CA VAL A 106 -30.33 3.75 -18.01
C VAL A 106 -29.67 5.07 -17.61
N GLU A 107 -30.33 5.91 -16.83
CA GLU A 107 -29.77 7.16 -16.29
C GLU A 107 -28.64 6.85 -15.29
N VAL A 108 -28.87 5.94 -14.34
CA VAL A 108 -27.85 5.43 -13.40
C VAL A 108 -26.67 4.77 -14.12
N ILE A 109 -26.91 3.96 -15.16
CA ILE A 109 -25.83 3.34 -15.97
C ILE A 109 -25.03 4.40 -16.73
N ASN A 110 -25.67 5.45 -17.25
CA ASN A 110 -24.98 6.55 -17.92
C ASN A 110 -24.14 7.39 -16.96
N ASP A 111 -24.67 7.73 -15.78
CA ASP A 111 -23.92 8.45 -14.76
C ASP A 111 -22.74 7.62 -14.21
N LEU A 112 -22.95 6.33 -13.92
CA LEU A 112 -21.88 5.41 -13.53
C LEU A 112 -20.81 5.28 -14.62
N GLY A 113 -21.23 5.27 -15.90
CA GLY A 113 -20.34 5.27 -17.05
C GLY A 113 -19.51 6.56 -17.16
N LEU A 114 -20.13 7.72 -16.92
CA LEU A 114 -19.46 9.02 -16.93
C LEU A 114 -18.49 9.19 -15.74
N ASP A 115 -18.87 8.77 -14.54
CA ASP A 115 -17.99 8.83 -13.36
C ASP A 115 -16.81 7.86 -13.51
N THR A 116 -17.03 6.65 -14.05
CA THR A 116 -15.96 5.69 -14.35
C THR A 116 -15.02 6.19 -15.46
N LEU A 117 -15.56 6.79 -16.52
CA LEU A 117 -14.77 7.40 -17.60
C LEU A 117 -13.94 8.58 -17.07
N THR A 118 -14.53 9.40 -16.21
CA THR A 118 -13.85 10.53 -15.54
C THR A 118 -12.71 10.02 -14.67
N PHE A 119 -12.96 9.01 -13.82
CA PHE A 119 -11.91 8.36 -13.02
C PHE A 119 -10.76 7.82 -13.88
N LEU A 120 -11.05 7.15 -14.99
CA LEU A 120 -10.03 6.59 -15.87
C LEU A 120 -9.22 7.68 -16.60
N ALA A 121 -9.89 8.74 -17.09
CA ALA A 121 -9.23 9.89 -17.70
C ALA A 121 -8.31 10.63 -16.70
N VAL A 122 -8.81 10.83 -15.48
CA VAL A 122 -8.07 11.39 -14.33
C VAL A 122 -6.84 10.53 -13.99
N THR A 123 -6.99 9.21 -13.94
CA THR A 123 -5.89 8.24 -13.76
C THR A 123 -4.82 8.38 -14.83
N VAL A 124 -5.22 8.37 -16.12
CA VAL A 124 -4.31 8.45 -17.27
C VAL A 124 -3.57 9.79 -17.34
N LEU A 125 -4.18 10.88 -16.88
CA LEU A 125 -3.55 12.19 -16.81
C LEU A 125 -2.60 12.33 -15.61
N ILE A 126 -3.02 11.89 -14.43
CA ILE A 126 -2.30 12.13 -13.16
C ILE A 126 -1.06 11.27 -13.03
N VAL A 127 -1.14 9.97 -13.31
CA VAL A 127 -0.03 9.05 -13.05
C VAL A 127 1.25 9.43 -13.83
N PRO A 128 1.18 9.79 -15.14
CA PRO A 128 2.36 10.29 -15.86
C PRO A 128 2.81 11.68 -15.37
N THR A 129 1.87 12.58 -15.07
CA THR A 129 2.17 13.96 -14.65
C THR A 129 2.93 13.98 -13.33
N PHE A 130 2.44 13.28 -12.30
CA PHE A 130 3.08 13.24 -10.98
C PHE A 130 4.41 12.48 -11.02
N LYS A 131 4.52 11.39 -11.80
CA LYS A 131 5.81 10.72 -12.02
C LYS A 131 6.85 11.62 -12.70
N SER A 132 6.43 12.43 -13.68
CA SER A 132 7.31 13.43 -14.32
C SER A 132 7.81 14.48 -13.32
N LEU A 133 6.93 14.93 -12.42
CA LEU A 133 7.24 15.86 -11.33
C LEU A 133 8.04 15.23 -10.16
N LYS A 134 8.37 13.93 -10.22
CA LYS A 134 8.98 13.15 -9.12
C LYS A 134 8.17 13.22 -7.81
N ALA A 135 6.85 13.24 -7.94
CA ALA A 135 5.89 13.24 -6.85
C ALA A 135 5.06 11.94 -6.88
N SER A 136 4.57 11.50 -5.73
CA SER A 136 3.71 10.31 -5.67
C SER A 136 2.37 10.58 -6.37
N PRO A 137 1.91 9.70 -7.30
CA PRO A 137 0.59 9.82 -7.92
C PRO A 137 -0.58 9.87 -6.93
N ILE A 138 -0.37 9.35 -5.71
CA ILE A 138 -1.34 9.34 -4.61
C ILE A 138 -1.83 10.75 -4.28
N LEU A 139 -0.90 11.73 -4.15
CA LEU A 139 -1.27 13.13 -3.94
C LEU A 139 -2.11 13.66 -5.11
N GLY A 140 -1.77 13.27 -6.34
CA GLY A 140 -2.48 13.71 -7.53
C GLY A 140 -3.93 13.26 -7.54
N PHE A 141 -4.20 11.98 -7.29
CA PHE A 141 -5.55 11.44 -7.18
C PHE A 141 -6.36 12.18 -6.12
N PHE A 142 -5.77 12.38 -4.94
CA PHE A 142 -6.41 13.12 -3.87
C PHE A 142 -6.72 14.57 -4.26
N CYS A 143 -5.75 15.32 -4.80
CA CYS A 143 -5.96 16.69 -5.26
C CYS A 143 -7.06 16.78 -6.33
N ALA A 144 -7.10 15.82 -7.26
CA ALA A 144 -8.16 15.75 -8.26
C ALA A 144 -9.52 15.47 -7.64
N GLY A 145 -9.60 14.71 -6.54
CA GLY A 145 -10.86 14.46 -5.82
C GLY A 145 -11.42 15.73 -5.22
N VAL A 146 -10.56 16.52 -4.54
CA VAL A 146 -10.93 17.84 -4.00
C VAL A 146 -11.40 18.78 -5.11
N VAL A 147 -10.66 18.82 -6.24
CA VAL A 147 -10.99 19.64 -7.40
C VAL A 147 -12.32 19.23 -8.05
N LEU A 148 -12.54 17.95 -8.34
CA LEU A 148 -13.77 17.45 -8.96
C LEU A 148 -15.01 17.70 -8.08
N ASN A 149 -14.85 17.58 -6.76
CA ASN A 149 -15.89 17.93 -5.78
C ASN A 149 -16.22 19.43 -5.82
N GLN A 150 -15.20 20.30 -5.79
CA GLN A 150 -15.41 21.75 -5.83
C GLN A 150 -16.06 22.22 -7.14
N PHE A 151 -15.74 21.59 -8.27
CA PHE A 151 -16.37 21.89 -9.57
C PHE A 151 -17.71 21.16 -9.80
N GLY A 152 -18.17 20.32 -8.87
CA GLY A 152 -19.42 19.58 -8.99
C GLY A 152 -19.47 18.63 -10.20
N LEU A 153 -18.31 18.12 -10.66
CA LEU A 153 -18.25 17.25 -11.84
C LEU A 153 -18.77 15.84 -11.56
N ILE A 154 -18.69 15.37 -10.31
CA ILE A 154 -19.18 14.07 -9.88
C ILE A 154 -20.65 14.22 -9.47
N ARG A 155 -21.53 13.52 -10.18
CA ARG A 155 -22.98 13.70 -10.04
C ARG A 155 -23.59 12.80 -8.97
N ASN A 156 -23.11 11.56 -8.84
CA ASN A 156 -23.62 10.60 -7.86
C ASN A 156 -22.54 10.21 -6.84
N LEU A 157 -22.43 11.00 -5.77
CA LEU A 157 -21.60 10.69 -4.60
C LEU A 157 -21.93 9.30 -3.98
N THR A 158 -23.14 8.79 -4.17
CA THR A 158 -23.61 7.49 -3.66
C THR A 158 -22.92 6.31 -4.35
N ASP A 159 -22.85 6.30 -5.67
CA ASP A 159 -22.27 5.18 -6.44
C ASP A 159 -20.74 5.19 -6.35
N VAL A 160 -20.16 6.39 -6.36
CA VAL A 160 -18.73 6.62 -6.08
C VAL A 160 -18.36 6.11 -4.68
N LYS A 161 -19.25 6.24 -3.69
CA LYS A 161 -19.05 5.67 -2.34
C LYS A 161 -19.04 4.14 -2.36
N VAL A 162 -19.97 3.48 -3.06
CA VAL A 162 -19.95 2.01 -3.21
C VAL A 162 -18.67 1.55 -3.90
N LEU A 163 -18.24 2.24 -4.95
CA LEU A 163 -16.97 1.93 -5.64
C LEU A 163 -15.75 2.11 -4.73
N SER A 164 -15.78 3.08 -3.80
CA SER A 164 -14.74 3.26 -2.77
C SER A 164 -14.69 2.12 -1.74
N GLU A 165 -15.84 1.52 -1.38
CA GLU A 165 -15.91 0.38 -0.46
C GLU A 165 -15.22 -0.86 -1.08
N TRP A 166 -15.44 -1.11 -2.38
CA TRP A 166 -14.67 -2.12 -3.12
C TRP A 166 -13.17 -1.80 -3.17
N GLY A 167 -12.80 -0.52 -3.38
CA GLY A 167 -11.40 -0.08 -3.28
C GLY A 167 -10.75 -0.41 -1.94
N ILE A 168 -11.46 -0.18 -0.82
CA ILE A 168 -11.01 -0.51 0.54
C ILE A 168 -10.88 -2.02 0.74
N LEU A 169 -11.87 -2.81 0.28
CA LEU A 169 -11.85 -4.28 0.36
C LEU A 169 -10.60 -4.86 -0.32
N PHE A 170 -10.29 -4.42 -1.55
CA PHE A 170 -9.11 -4.87 -2.28
C PHE A 170 -7.78 -4.38 -1.68
N LEU A 171 -7.76 -3.15 -1.16
CA LEU A 171 -6.60 -2.61 -0.44
C LEU A 171 -6.28 -3.47 0.79
N LEU A 172 -7.29 -3.78 1.61
CA LEU A 172 -7.16 -4.65 2.78
C LEU A 172 -6.75 -6.08 2.42
N PHE A 173 -7.30 -6.63 1.34
CA PHE A 173 -6.90 -7.92 0.80
C PHE A 173 -5.43 -7.96 0.39
N GLU A 174 -4.95 -6.95 -0.33
CA GLU A 174 -3.54 -6.85 -0.71
C GLU A 174 -2.62 -6.74 0.51
N MET A 175 -3.01 -5.99 1.54
CA MET A 175 -2.19 -5.87 2.75
C MET A 175 -2.16 -7.19 3.54
N GLY A 176 -3.25 -7.96 3.51
CA GLY A 176 -3.24 -9.37 3.92
C GLY A 176 -2.22 -10.21 3.12
N LEU A 177 -2.12 -10.02 1.81
CA LEU A 177 -1.12 -10.68 0.95
C LEU A 177 0.32 -10.20 1.18
N GLU A 178 0.54 -8.96 1.64
CA GLU A 178 1.87 -8.43 1.95
C GLU A 178 2.43 -8.96 3.29
N LEU A 179 1.56 -9.27 4.24
CA LEU A 179 1.94 -9.90 5.50
C LEU A 179 2.60 -11.25 5.27
N SER A 180 3.75 -11.46 5.93
CA SER A 180 4.40 -12.77 5.92
C SER A 180 5.22 -12.98 7.18
N LEU A 181 4.98 -14.11 7.83
CA LEU A 181 5.65 -14.51 9.07
C LEU A 181 7.18 -14.52 8.92
N ALA A 182 7.69 -14.88 7.73
CA ALA A 182 9.13 -14.84 7.43
C ALA A 182 9.70 -13.41 7.48
N ARG A 183 9.03 -12.43 6.85
CA ARG A 183 9.47 -11.01 6.83
C ARG A 183 9.32 -10.38 8.22
N LEU A 184 8.22 -10.68 8.92
CA LEU A 184 8.00 -10.25 10.31
C LEU A 184 9.07 -10.81 11.25
N LYS A 185 9.43 -12.10 11.12
CA LYS A 185 10.50 -12.74 11.93
C LYS A 185 11.87 -12.14 11.63
N ALA A 186 12.19 -11.87 10.36
CA ALA A 186 13.44 -11.24 9.96
C ALA A 186 13.60 -9.81 10.53
N LEU A 187 12.51 -9.07 10.68
CA LEU A 187 12.48 -7.70 11.21
C LEU A 187 11.97 -7.62 12.66
N ALA A 188 11.85 -8.75 13.37
CA ALA A 188 11.19 -8.83 14.68
C ALA A 188 11.74 -7.85 15.71
N LYS A 189 13.07 -7.60 15.69
CA LYS A 189 13.72 -6.60 16.55
C LYS A 189 13.12 -5.20 16.38
N TYR A 190 12.85 -4.77 15.15
CA TYR A 190 12.26 -3.46 14.87
C TYR A 190 10.73 -3.49 14.97
N ALA A 191 10.09 -4.56 14.49
CA ALA A 191 8.63 -4.71 14.55
C ALA A 191 8.11 -4.74 15.99
N PHE A 192 8.60 -5.66 16.83
CA PHE A 192 8.15 -5.76 18.23
C PHE A 192 8.86 -4.75 19.14
N GLY A 193 10.13 -4.42 18.88
CA GLY A 193 10.88 -3.48 19.72
C GLY A 193 10.52 -2.01 19.51
N MET A 194 10.26 -1.58 18.26
CA MET A 194 9.81 -0.23 17.95
C MET A 194 8.35 -0.15 17.56
N GLY A 195 7.88 -0.99 16.63
CA GLY A 195 6.50 -0.92 16.11
C GLY A 195 5.46 -1.08 17.21
N LEU A 196 5.60 -2.07 18.09
CA LEU A 196 4.59 -2.33 19.14
C LEU A 196 4.60 -1.21 20.18
N ALA A 197 5.80 -0.82 20.62
CA ALA A 197 5.97 0.30 21.54
C ALA A 197 5.43 1.61 20.92
N GLN A 198 5.66 1.86 19.64
CA GLN A 198 5.15 3.05 18.96
C GLN A 198 3.64 3.02 18.85
N VAL A 199 3.02 1.94 18.40
CA VAL A 199 1.55 1.83 18.29
C VAL A 199 0.93 2.05 19.67
N VAL A 200 1.33 1.27 20.68
CA VAL A 200 0.76 1.36 22.04
C VAL A 200 0.98 2.74 22.66
N LEU A 201 2.19 3.29 22.61
CA LEU A 201 2.49 4.60 23.20
C LEU A 201 1.85 5.75 22.43
N SER A 202 1.70 5.65 21.09
CA SER A 202 1.01 6.69 20.31
C SER A 202 -0.49 6.66 20.58
N THR A 203 -1.11 5.46 20.60
CA THR A 203 -2.51 5.30 21.01
C THR A 203 -2.75 5.90 22.39
N LEU A 204 -1.93 5.54 23.38
CA LEU A 204 -2.03 6.07 24.74
C LEU A 204 -1.80 7.59 24.79
N ALA A 205 -0.85 8.13 24.02
CA ALA A 205 -0.55 9.56 24.01
C ALA A 205 -1.67 10.39 23.36
N PHE A 206 -2.25 9.93 22.25
CA PHE A 206 -3.40 10.58 21.63
C PHE A 206 -4.64 10.48 22.52
N THR A 207 -4.96 9.28 23.02
CA THR A 207 -6.06 9.08 23.98
C THR A 207 -5.88 9.96 25.23
N ALA A 208 -4.66 10.09 25.77
CA ALA A 208 -4.39 10.95 26.93
C ALA A 208 -4.42 12.45 26.60
N PHE A 209 -4.09 12.85 25.38
CA PHE A 209 -4.27 14.22 24.89
C PHE A 209 -5.76 14.57 24.76
N GLU A 210 -6.59 13.56 24.46
CA GLU A 210 -8.04 13.63 24.26
C GLU A 210 -8.88 13.43 25.54
N LEU A 211 -8.25 13.01 26.65
CA LEU A 211 -8.91 12.81 27.94
C LEU A 211 -8.53 13.89 28.98
N PRO A 212 -9.40 14.18 29.97
CA PRO A 212 -10.76 13.67 30.13
C PRO A 212 -11.81 14.40 29.27
N PRO A 213 -13.00 13.78 29.02
CA PRO A 213 -14.12 14.44 28.35
C PRO A 213 -14.47 15.78 29.02
N ASN A 214 -14.76 16.82 28.23
CA ASN A 214 -15.00 18.20 28.68
C ASN A 214 -13.82 18.89 29.42
N GLY A 215 -12.60 18.34 29.42
CA GLY A 215 -11.49 18.95 30.17
C GLY A 215 -10.08 18.56 29.71
N ALA A 216 -9.96 17.96 28.53
CA ALA A 216 -8.74 17.35 28.02
C ALA A 216 -7.56 18.31 27.91
N VAL A 217 -6.35 17.77 28.05
CA VAL A 217 -5.12 18.58 27.92
C VAL A 217 -5.01 19.13 26.50
N GLY A 218 -5.40 18.34 25.49
CA GLY A 218 -5.45 18.76 24.10
C GLY A 218 -6.50 19.84 23.82
N THR A 219 -7.73 19.69 24.32
CA THR A 219 -8.75 20.72 24.12
C THR A 219 -8.39 22.03 24.83
N LYS A 220 -7.81 21.97 26.04
CA LYS A 220 -7.27 23.16 26.73
C LYS A 220 -6.09 23.80 26.01
N ILE A 221 -5.21 23.02 25.37
CA ILE A 221 -4.12 23.55 24.55
C ILE A 221 -4.68 24.21 23.27
N LEU A 222 -5.67 23.60 22.61
CA LEU A 222 -6.36 24.20 21.45
C LEU A 222 -7.10 25.49 21.83
N GLU A 223 -7.84 25.48 22.94
CA GLU A 223 -8.57 26.63 23.47
C GLU A 223 -7.61 27.78 23.83
N PHE A 224 -6.50 27.47 24.53
CA PHE A 224 -5.47 28.44 24.93
C PHE A 224 -4.68 29.04 23.75
N LEU A 225 -4.31 28.23 22.74
CA LEU A 225 -3.55 28.75 21.59
C LEU A 225 -4.43 29.41 20.51
N PHE A 226 -5.65 28.93 20.29
CA PHE A 226 -6.41 29.26 19.07
C PHE A 226 -7.82 29.82 19.31
N HIS A 227 -8.28 29.99 20.57
CA HIS A 227 -9.63 30.47 20.89
C HIS A 227 -10.75 29.63 20.22
N SER A 228 -10.50 28.34 20.03
CA SER A 228 -11.42 27.41 19.38
C SER A 228 -12.68 27.17 20.21
N ARG A 229 -13.82 26.93 19.54
CA ARG A 229 -15.08 26.58 20.23
C ARG A 229 -14.94 25.21 20.93
N PRO A 230 -15.36 25.08 22.21
CA PRO A 230 -15.21 23.83 22.96
C PRO A 230 -16.10 22.68 22.45
N ASP A 231 -17.16 22.98 21.69
CA ASP A 231 -18.15 21.97 21.27
C ASP A 231 -17.69 21.00 20.17
N LEU A 232 -16.71 21.38 19.33
CA LEU A 232 -16.32 20.60 18.14
C LEU A 232 -15.37 19.42 18.46
N VAL A 233 -14.61 19.51 19.55
CA VAL A 233 -13.71 18.43 20.02
C VAL A 233 -14.21 17.94 21.38
N ASN A 234 -15.53 17.89 21.57
CA ASN A 234 -16.12 17.33 22.77
C ASN A 234 -16.36 15.82 22.59
N ILE A 235 -15.30 15.06 22.88
CA ILE A 235 -15.30 13.59 22.86
C ILE A 235 -16.26 13.08 23.93
N ARG A 236 -17.20 12.23 23.51
CA ARG A 236 -18.38 11.83 24.29
C ARG A 236 -18.13 10.61 25.16
N SER A 237 -17.22 9.72 24.76
CA SER A 237 -16.86 8.51 25.51
C SER A 237 -15.35 8.26 25.52
N VAL A 238 -14.90 7.40 26.44
CA VAL A 238 -13.50 6.94 26.46
C VAL A 238 -13.20 6.08 25.22
N ASP A 239 -14.20 5.35 24.72
CA ASP A 239 -14.09 4.49 23.55
C ASP A 239 -13.78 5.29 22.29
N GLU A 240 -14.41 6.46 22.12
CA GLU A 240 -14.14 7.39 21.03
C GLU A 240 -12.67 7.86 21.04
N ALA A 241 -12.13 8.28 22.19
CA ALA A 241 -10.71 8.67 22.31
C ALA A 241 -9.74 7.51 22.04
N VAL A 242 -10.07 6.29 22.49
CA VAL A 242 -9.24 5.09 22.23
C VAL A 242 -9.23 4.76 20.73
N VAL A 243 -10.37 4.84 20.07
CA VAL A 243 -10.50 4.60 18.62
C VAL A 243 -9.74 5.67 17.82
N ILE A 244 -9.88 6.96 18.18
CA ILE A 244 -9.17 8.04 17.51
C ILE A 244 -7.67 7.90 17.69
N GLY A 245 -7.20 7.72 18.93
CA GLY A 245 -5.79 7.54 19.21
C GLY A 245 -5.18 6.31 18.53
N ALA A 246 -5.93 5.20 18.47
CA ALA A 246 -5.50 4.00 17.77
C ALA A 246 -5.40 4.20 16.26
N ALA A 247 -6.38 4.86 15.64
CA ALA A 247 -6.35 5.17 14.21
C ALA A 247 -5.20 6.14 13.84
N LEU A 248 -4.97 7.18 14.65
CA LEU A 248 -3.88 8.15 14.46
C LEU A 248 -2.48 7.54 14.72
N SER A 249 -2.39 6.48 15.53
CA SER A 249 -1.11 5.75 15.75
C SER A 249 -0.54 5.16 14.46
N LEU A 250 -1.40 4.80 13.50
CA LEU A 250 -1.06 4.16 12.23
C LEU A 250 -0.49 5.16 11.22
N SER A 251 0.34 4.68 10.29
CA SER A 251 0.99 5.51 9.25
C SER A 251 0.86 4.83 7.89
N SER A 252 0.92 5.59 6.79
CA SER A 252 0.81 5.01 5.44
C SER A 252 2.03 4.17 5.11
N SER A 253 1.85 2.87 4.89
CA SER A 253 2.91 1.97 4.49
C SER A 253 3.19 2.11 2.98
N ALA A 254 2.14 2.14 2.16
CA ALA A 254 2.26 2.32 0.71
C ALA A 254 3.04 3.59 0.34
N PHE A 255 2.73 4.74 0.96
CA PHE A 255 3.40 6.00 0.67
C PHE A 255 4.88 6.00 1.10
N VAL A 256 5.16 5.55 2.33
CA VAL A 256 6.51 5.60 2.91
C VAL A 256 7.45 4.59 2.24
N LEU A 257 6.98 3.37 1.97
CA LEU A 257 7.78 2.36 1.28
C LEU A 257 8.07 2.77 -0.18
N GLN A 258 7.11 3.38 -0.87
CA GLN A 258 7.36 3.95 -2.20
C GLN A 258 8.42 5.08 -2.13
N LEU A 259 8.31 6.01 -1.18
CA LEU A 259 9.26 7.10 -1.01
C LEU A 259 10.68 6.58 -0.67
N LEU A 260 10.80 5.53 0.15
CA LEU A 260 12.08 4.87 0.42
C LEU A 260 12.63 4.12 -0.80
N ALA A 261 11.78 3.51 -1.61
CA ALA A 261 12.16 2.81 -2.84
C ALA A 261 12.70 3.79 -3.90
N GLU A 262 11.99 4.89 -4.14
CA GLU A 262 12.37 5.96 -5.08
C GLU A 262 13.68 6.65 -4.69
N ARG A 263 14.03 6.65 -3.39
CA ARG A 263 15.30 7.17 -2.86
C ARG A 263 16.41 6.12 -2.75
N GLY A 264 16.11 4.84 -2.97
CA GLY A 264 17.07 3.74 -2.81
C GLY A 264 17.46 3.43 -1.34
N GLU A 265 16.65 3.86 -0.37
CA GLU A 265 16.98 3.78 1.06
C GLU A 265 16.43 2.54 1.77
N LEU A 266 15.58 1.74 1.12
CA LEU A 266 15.06 0.47 1.65
C LEU A 266 16.12 -0.49 2.26
N PRO A 267 17.27 -0.78 1.62
CA PRO A 267 18.26 -1.73 2.15
C PRO A 267 19.11 -1.18 3.31
N THR A 268 18.87 0.07 3.75
CA THR A 268 19.61 0.66 4.87
C THR A 268 19.05 0.20 6.24
N ARG A 269 19.80 0.44 7.33
CA ARG A 269 19.29 0.20 8.70
C ARG A 269 18.04 1.04 8.99
N PHE A 270 18.05 2.30 8.55
CA PHE A 270 16.92 3.23 8.54
C PHE A 270 15.70 2.66 7.80
N GLY A 271 15.88 2.21 6.56
CA GLY A 271 14.81 1.61 5.76
C GLY A 271 14.25 0.32 6.37
N SER A 272 15.12 -0.57 6.84
CA SER A 272 14.74 -1.82 7.51
C SER A 272 13.97 -1.59 8.82
N ALA A 273 14.37 -0.58 9.60
CA ALA A 273 13.69 -0.20 10.83
C ALA A 273 12.32 0.42 10.56
N THR A 274 12.22 1.29 9.54
CA THR A 274 10.96 1.88 9.08
C THR A 274 10.00 0.80 8.58
N LEU A 275 10.47 -0.14 7.76
CA LEU A 275 9.69 -1.28 7.27
C LEU A 275 9.21 -2.16 8.43
N GLY A 276 10.07 -2.41 9.44
CA GLY A 276 9.70 -3.16 10.64
C GLY A 276 8.57 -2.52 11.44
N ILE A 277 8.58 -1.19 11.62
CA ILE A 277 7.47 -0.46 12.26
C ILE A 277 6.19 -0.59 11.43
N LEU A 278 6.25 -0.30 10.14
CA LEU A 278 5.09 -0.33 9.24
C LEU A 278 4.41 -1.70 9.22
N LEU A 279 5.17 -2.80 9.09
CA LEU A 279 4.61 -4.16 9.14
C LEU A 279 3.84 -4.47 10.42
N LEU A 280 4.21 -3.87 11.55
CA LEU A 280 3.46 -4.06 12.79
C LEU A 280 2.26 -3.10 12.89
N GLN A 281 2.34 -1.90 12.32
CA GLN A 281 1.17 -1.01 12.19
C GLN A 281 0.09 -1.68 11.32
N ASP A 282 0.47 -2.21 10.16
CA ASP A 282 -0.42 -2.95 9.26
C ASP A 282 -1.07 -4.16 9.96
N LEU A 283 -0.33 -4.86 10.82
CA LEU A 283 -0.85 -5.98 11.63
C LEU A 283 -1.76 -5.51 12.79
N ALA A 284 -1.48 -4.35 13.39
CA ALA A 284 -2.25 -3.78 14.50
C ALA A 284 -3.64 -3.27 14.10
N VAL A 285 -3.87 -3.06 12.80
CA VAL A 285 -5.19 -2.77 12.22
C VAL A 285 -6.20 -3.88 12.50
N VAL A 286 -5.77 -5.15 12.50
CA VAL A 286 -6.69 -6.30 12.60
C VAL A 286 -7.38 -6.35 13.97
N PRO A 287 -6.67 -6.30 15.12
CA PRO A 287 -7.32 -6.14 16.42
C PRO A 287 -8.23 -4.91 16.48
N LEU A 288 -7.82 -3.77 15.90
CA LEU A 288 -8.58 -2.53 15.92
C LEU A 288 -9.93 -2.65 15.19
N LEU A 289 -9.95 -3.27 14.00
CA LEU A 289 -11.18 -3.54 13.24
C LEU A 289 -12.07 -4.61 13.89
N VAL A 290 -11.50 -5.55 14.66
CA VAL A 290 -12.27 -6.54 15.44
C VAL A 290 -12.89 -5.93 16.69
N ILE A 291 -12.20 -5.00 17.35
CA ILE A 291 -12.69 -4.35 18.58
C ILE A 291 -13.83 -3.36 18.30
N LEU A 292 -13.82 -2.66 17.16
CA LEU A 292 -14.82 -1.63 16.82
C LEU A 292 -16.29 -2.10 16.92
N PRO A 293 -16.71 -3.22 16.29
CA PRO A 293 -18.08 -3.71 16.41
C PRO A 293 -18.43 -4.21 17.83
N ILE A 294 -17.42 -4.69 18.57
CA ILE A 294 -17.62 -5.13 19.97
C ILE A 294 -17.92 -3.91 20.86
N LEU A 295 -17.30 -2.75 20.61
CA LEU A 295 -17.59 -1.50 21.31
C LEU A 295 -19.01 -0.98 21.02
N GLU A 296 -19.50 -1.07 19.77
CA GLU A 296 -20.88 -0.68 19.43
C GLU A 296 -21.93 -1.55 20.14
N SER A 297 -21.69 -2.86 20.23
CA SER A 297 -22.66 -3.82 20.83
C SER A 297 -22.98 -3.56 22.32
N GLN A 298 -22.24 -2.66 22.96
CA GLN A 298 -22.30 -2.39 24.40
C GLN A 298 -23.38 -1.33 24.74
N ASN A 299 -24.63 -1.78 24.89
CA ASN A 299 -25.52 -1.13 25.86
C ASN A 299 -24.99 -1.46 27.26
N ILE A 300 -24.02 -0.66 27.75
CA ILE A 300 -23.26 -0.89 28.98
C ILE A 300 -24.23 -1.04 30.17
N THR A 301 -24.45 -2.29 30.57
CA THR A 301 -25.33 -2.65 31.69
C THR A 301 -24.46 -3.12 32.85
N GLU A 302 -24.07 -2.19 33.73
CA GLU A 302 -23.47 -2.35 35.09
C GLU A 302 -22.52 -3.56 35.36
N GLY A 303 -21.84 -4.05 34.33
CA GLY A 303 -20.94 -5.20 34.39
C GLY A 303 -19.47 -4.79 34.34
N SER A 304 -18.59 -5.64 34.87
CA SER A 304 -17.15 -5.44 34.71
C SER A 304 -16.78 -5.64 33.23
N ILE A 305 -16.22 -4.59 32.60
CA ILE A 305 -15.98 -4.52 31.15
C ILE A 305 -14.98 -5.60 30.69
N TRP A 306 -13.97 -5.88 31.52
CA TRP A 306 -12.87 -6.81 31.22
C TRP A 306 -13.30 -8.24 30.87
N PRO A 307 -14.10 -8.97 31.69
CA PRO A 307 -14.53 -10.32 31.34
C PRO A 307 -15.42 -10.39 30.09
N MET A 308 -16.29 -9.40 29.85
CA MET A 308 -17.14 -9.39 28.65
C MET A 308 -16.32 -9.12 27.38
N LEU A 309 -15.44 -8.11 27.42
CA LEU A 309 -14.53 -7.81 26.31
C LEU A 309 -13.60 -9.00 26.00
N ALA A 310 -13.10 -9.69 27.04
CA ALA A 310 -12.29 -10.89 26.88
C ALA A 310 -13.09 -12.05 26.26
N GLN A 311 -14.36 -12.25 26.67
CA GLN A 311 -15.21 -13.30 26.13
C GLN A 311 -15.55 -13.07 24.65
N GLU A 312 -15.97 -11.85 24.28
CA GLU A 312 -16.28 -11.53 22.87
C GLU A 312 -15.02 -11.51 21.99
N SER A 313 -13.89 -10.99 22.50
CA SER A 313 -12.60 -11.08 21.79
C SER A 313 -12.16 -12.53 21.58
N LEU A 314 -12.37 -13.41 22.57
CA LEU A 314 -12.02 -14.83 22.46
C LEU A 314 -12.94 -15.58 21.49
N LYS A 315 -14.25 -15.28 21.47
CA LYS A 315 -15.18 -15.78 20.45
C LYS A 315 -14.77 -15.31 19.06
N ALA A 316 -14.40 -14.03 18.90
CA ALA A 316 -13.99 -13.47 17.63
C ALA A 316 -12.69 -14.11 17.10
N LEU A 317 -11.66 -14.18 17.95
CA LEU A 317 -10.40 -14.86 17.62
C LEU A 317 -10.61 -16.36 17.34
N GLY A 318 -11.51 -17.03 18.08
CA GLY A 318 -11.87 -18.42 17.86
C GLY A 318 -12.58 -18.65 16.53
N GLY A 319 -13.58 -17.83 16.20
CA GLY A 319 -14.33 -17.89 14.95
C GLY A 319 -13.46 -17.58 13.73
N LEU A 320 -12.67 -16.50 13.79
CA LEU A 320 -11.73 -16.12 12.74
C LEU A 320 -10.59 -17.15 12.59
N GLY A 321 -10.12 -17.74 13.70
CA GLY A 321 -9.12 -18.81 13.70
C GLY A 321 -9.62 -20.10 13.05
N LEU A 322 -10.84 -20.54 13.41
CA LEU A 322 -11.51 -21.67 12.77
C LEU A 322 -11.75 -21.43 11.26
N LEU A 323 -12.23 -20.24 10.91
CA LEU A 323 -12.41 -19.81 9.52
C LEU A 323 -11.07 -19.86 8.77
N SER A 324 -10.01 -19.29 9.33
CA SER A 324 -8.66 -19.26 8.73
C SER A 324 -8.10 -20.66 8.50
N LEU A 325 -8.22 -21.57 9.48
CA LEU A 325 -7.75 -22.96 9.35
C LEU A 325 -8.55 -23.74 8.30
N GLY A 326 -9.89 -23.64 8.31
CA GLY A 326 -10.75 -24.29 7.34
C GLY A 326 -10.53 -23.78 5.92
N ALA A 327 -10.51 -22.45 5.76
CA ALA A 327 -10.26 -21.79 4.49
C ALA A 327 -8.86 -22.13 3.96
N LYS A 328 -7.81 -22.12 4.79
CA LYS A 328 -6.46 -22.51 4.36
C LYS A 328 -6.39 -23.93 3.78
N TYR A 329 -7.11 -24.88 4.36
CA TYR A 329 -7.16 -26.25 3.84
C TYR A 329 -7.97 -26.37 2.53
N ILE A 330 -9.13 -25.72 2.47
CA ILE A 330 -10.02 -25.76 1.30
C ILE A 330 -9.42 -24.97 0.13
N LEU A 331 -9.05 -23.71 0.35
CA LEU A 331 -8.50 -22.82 -0.69
C LEU A 331 -7.24 -23.42 -1.30
N ARG A 332 -6.32 -24.00 -0.50
CA ARG A 332 -5.14 -24.65 -1.04
C ARG A 332 -5.48 -25.71 -2.09
N ARG A 333 -6.45 -26.61 -1.79
CA ARG A 333 -6.91 -27.64 -2.75
C ARG A 333 -7.55 -27.02 -3.99
N VAL A 334 -8.37 -25.99 -3.84
CA VAL A 334 -9.06 -25.34 -4.97
C VAL A 334 -8.07 -24.59 -5.85
N PHE A 335 -7.10 -23.88 -5.27
CA PHE A 335 -6.03 -23.20 -6.00
C PHE A 335 -5.10 -24.19 -6.72
N GLU A 336 -4.76 -25.34 -6.10
CA GLU A 336 -4.00 -26.41 -6.77
C GLU A 336 -4.78 -26.90 -8.03
N VAL A 337 -6.07 -27.22 -7.91
CA VAL A 337 -6.90 -27.69 -9.04
C VAL A 337 -7.07 -26.63 -10.15
N VAL A 338 -7.23 -25.35 -9.79
CA VAL A 338 -7.36 -24.28 -10.81
C VAL A 338 -6.01 -23.96 -11.45
N ALA A 339 -4.90 -24.00 -10.71
CA ALA A 339 -3.56 -23.82 -11.27
C ALA A 339 -3.21 -24.89 -12.31
N ASP A 340 -3.65 -26.14 -12.12
CA ASP A 340 -3.48 -27.22 -13.11
C ASP A 340 -4.15 -26.92 -14.45
N THR A 341 -5.21 -26.09 -14.49
CA THR A 341 -5.85 -25.67 -15.76
C THR A 341 -5.02 -24.67 -16.57
N ARG A 342 -4.02 -24.04 -15.95
CA ARG A 342 -3.15 -23.00 -16.53
C ARG A 342 -3.85 -21.78 -17.13
N SER A 343 -5.12 -21.54 -16.78
CA SER A 343 -5.84 -20.32 -17.17
C SER A 343 -5.61 -19.20 -16.14
N SER A 344 -4.98 -18.10 -16.57
CA SER A 344 -4.82 -16.89 -15.75
C SER A 344 -6.17 -16.25 -15.41
N GLU A 345 -7.15 -16.30 -16.32
CA GLU A 345 -8.50 -15.79 -16.09
C GLU A 345 -9.20 -16.54 -14.95
N ALA A 346 -9.15 -17.88 -14.97
CA ALA A 346 -9.72 -18.71 -13.91
C ALA A 346 -9.01 -18.50 -12.56
N PHE A 347 -7.69 -18.29 -12.59
CA PHE A 347 -6.89 -18.02 -11.40
C PHE A 347 -7.23 -16.66 -10.77
N VAL A 348 -7.35 -15.60 -11.57
CA VAL A 348 -7.83 -14.27 -11.11
C VAL A 348 -9.26 -14.38 -10.57
N ALA A 349 -10.17 -15.04 -11.30
CA ALA A 349 -11.54 -15.23 -10.85
C ALA A 349 -11.62 -15.98 -9.50
N LEU A 350 -10.75 -16.97 -9.26
CA LEU A 350 -10.65 -17.65 -7.98
C LEU A 350 -10.14 -16.73 -6.86
N CYS A 351 -9.19 -15.83 -7.14
CA CYS A 351 -8.77 -14.81 -6.18
C CYS A 351 -9.94 -13.90 -5.79
N LEU A 352 -10.68 -13.37 -6.78
CA LEU A 352 -11.86 -12.53 -6.55
C LEU A 352 -12.96 -13.28 -5.76
N LEU A 353 -13.24 -14.53 -6.12
CA LEU A 353 -14.17 -15.39 -5.40
C LEU A 353 -13.74 -15.64 -3.95
N THR A 354 -12.44 -15.74 -3.70
CA THR A 354 -11.89 -15.93 -2.35
C THR A 354 -12.09 -14.68 -1.49
N VAL A 355 -11.85 -13.48 -2.03
CA VAL A 355 -12.10 -12.20 -1.35
C VAL A 355 -13.59 -12.04 -1.03
N ALA A 356 -14.46 -12.15 -2.03
CA ALA A 356 -15.89 -11.99 -1.85
C ALA A 356 -16.48 -13.07 -0.93
N GLY A 357 -16.09 -14.33 -1.12
CA GLY A 357 -16.54 -15.47 -0.31
C GLY A 357 -16.12 -15.36 1.15
N THR A 358 -14.88 -14.98 1.44
CA THR A 358 -14.43 -14.79 2.83
C THR A 358 -15.12 -13.60 3.48
N SER A 359 -15.32 -12.49 2.74
CA SER A 359 -16.05 -11.31 3.20
C SER A 359 -17.51 -11.62 3.57
N LEU A 360 -18.20 -12.42 2.75
CA LEU A 360 -19.56 -12.88 3.04
C LEU A 360 -19.61 -13.82 4.26
N VAL A 361 -18.62 -14.71 4.41
CA VAL A 361 -18.57 -15.62 5.57
C VAL A 361 -18.27 -14.86 6.85
N THR A 362 -17.36 -13.88 6.85
CA THR A 362 -17.13 -13.03 8.04
C THR A 362 -18.34 -12.16 8.37
N GLN A 363 -19.05 -11.65 7.36
CA GLN A 363 -20.30 -10.91 7.57
C GLN A 363 -21.38 -11.76 8.23
N ASN A 364 -21.55 -13.01 7.80
CA ASN A 364 -22.47 -13.97 8.43
C ASN A 364 -22.05 -14.36 9.87
N LEU A 365 -20.77 -14.20 10.23
CA LEU A 365 -20.26 -14.40 11.59
C LEU A 365 -20.37 -13.13 12.46
N GLY A 366 -20.91 -12.02 11.94
CA GLY A 366 -21.08 -10.76 12.67
C GLY A 366 -19.89 -9.79 12.60
N PHE A 367 -18.90 -10.04 11.73
CA PHE A 367 -17.78 -9.12 11.49
C PHE A 367 -17.99 -8.28 10.24
N SER A 368 -17.18 -7.24 10.05
CA SER A 368 -17.19 -6.48 8.78
C SER A 368 -16.65 -7.34 7.62
N ASP A 369 -17.24 -7.13 6.45
CA ASP A 369 -16.73 -7.48 5.13
C ASP A 369 -15.24 -7.12 4.93
N THR A 370 -14.84 -5.92 5.38
CA THR A 370 -13.45 -5.42 5.33
C THR A 370 -12.45 -6.35 6.01
N LEU A 371 -12.84 -6.94 7.15
CA LEU A 371 -12.03 -7.92 7.88
C LEU A 371 -11.90 -9.24 7.11
N GLY A 372 -12.95 -9.68 6.41
CA GLY A 372 -12.92 -10.89 5.60
C GLY A 372 -12.06 -10.77 4.36
N ALA A 373 -12.07 -9.61 3.70
CA ALA A 373 -11.16 -9.33 2.59
C ALA A 373 -9.68 -9.35 3.04
N PHE A 374 -9.37 -8.70 4.17
CA PHE A 374 -8.04 -8.80 4.79
C PHE A 374 -7.66 -10.25 5.11
N LEU A 375 -8.57 -11.00 5.74
CA LEU A 375 -8.32 -12.38 6.16
C LEU A 375 -8.08 -13.30 4.96
N ALA A 376 -8.83 -13.14 3.87
CA ALA A 376 -8.57 -13.82 2.60
C ALA A 376 -7.12 -13.61 2.12
N GLY A 377 -6.62 -12.38 2.23
CA GLY A 377 -5.26 -12.02 1.86
C GLY A 377 -4.24 -12.73 2.73
N ALA A 378 -4.42 -12.67 4.05
CA ALA A 378 -3.53 -13.31 5.02
C ALA A 378 -3.46 -14.84 4.84
N ILE A 379 -4.60 -15.49 4.54
CA ILE A 379 -4.65 -16.93 4.25
C ILE A 379 -3.89 -17.26 2.95
N LEU A 380 -4.10 -16.47 1.89
CA LEU A 380 -3.43 -16.68 0.60
C LEU A 380 -1.93 -16.35 0.65
N ALA A 381 -1.50 -15.44 1.53
CA ALA A 381 -0.09 -15.09 1.75
C ALA A 381 0.77 -16.27 2.22
N GLU A 382 0.17 -17.25 2.91
CA GLU A 382 0.84 -18.47 3.35
C GLU A 382 0.86 -19.59 2.30
N THR A 383 0.26 -19.38 1.13
CA THR A 383 0.25 -20.35 0.03
C THR A 383 1.44 -20.16 -0.91
N ASN A 384 1.84 -21.24 -1.59
CA ASN A 384 2.86 -21.18 -2.65
C ASN A 384 2.48 -20.28 -3.83
N PHE A 385 1.20 -19.89 -3.93
CA PHE A 385 0.65 -19.10 -5.02
C PHE A 385 0.77 -17.59 -4.81
N ARG A 386 1.16 -17.13 -3.60
CA ARG A 386 1.25 -15.71 -3.22
C ARG A 386 1.88 -14.82 -4.30
N THR A 387 3.03 -15.20 -4.84
CA THR A 387 3.77 -14.37 -5.82
C THR A 387 3.01 -14.19 -7.13
N GLN A 388 2.26 -15.22 -7.56
CA GLN A 388 1.40 -15.15 -8.74
C GLN A 388 0.18 -14.25 -8.45
N ILE A 389 -0.44 -14.44 -7.29
CA ILE A 389 -1.58 -13.63 -6.82
C ILE A 389 -1.19 -12.15 -6.74
N GLU A 390 -0.02 -11.83 -6.17
CA GLU A 390 0.53 -10.45 -6.13
C GLU A 390 0.75 -9.88 -7.54
N ALA A 391 1.32 -10.68 -8.46
CA ALA A 391 1.57 -10.24 -9.83
C ALA A 391 0.27 -9.94 -10.59
N ASP A 392 -0.75 -10.77 -10.42
CA ASP A 392 -2.04 -10.66 -11.10
C ASP A 392 -2.92 -9.54 -10.53
N ILE A 393 -2.79 -9.22 -9.23
CA ILE A 393 -3.53 -8.12 -8.57
C ILE A 393 -2.84 -6.76 -8.76
N ARG A 394 -1.52 -6.72 -8.94
CA ARG A 394 -0.74 -5.47 -9.08
C ARG A 394 -1.32 -4.43 -10.07
N PRO A 395 -1.90 -4.80 -11.24
CA PRO A 395 -2.57 -3.84 -12.11
C PRO A 395 -3.80 -3.18 -11.46
N PHE A 396 -4.57 -3.97 -10.69
CA PHE A 396 -5.75 -3.51 -9.97
C PHE A 396 -5.39 -2.64 -8.77
N ARG A 397 -4.32 -2.97 -8.00
CA ARG A 397 -3.80 -2.15 -6.89
C ARG A 397 -3.74 -0.66 -7.26
N GLY A 398 -3.02 -0.34 -8.33
CA GLY A 398 -2.75 1.05 -8.71
C GLY A 398 -4.03 1.83 -9.05
N LEU A 399 -5.01 1.17 -9.66
CA LEU A 399 -6.31 1.74 -9.99
C LEU A 399 -7.19 1.91 -8.74
N LEU A 400 -7.31 0.85 -7.93
CA LEU A 400 -8.20 0.84 -6.76
C LEU A 400 -7.70 1.78 -5.65
N LEU A 401 -6.38 1.88 -5.48
CA LEU A 401 -5.76 2.87 -4.60
C LEU A 401 -5.96 4.29 -5.15
N GLY A 402 -5.80 4.51 -6.46
CA GLY A 402 -6.11 5.79 -7.09
C GLY A 402 -7.57 6.21 -6.93
N LEU A 403 -8.51 5.26 -7.07
CA LEU A 403 -9.94 5.47 -6.84
C LEU A 403 -10.21 5.83 -5.38
N PHE A 404 -9.67 5.05 -4.44
CA PHE A 404 -9.81 5.31 -3.00
C PHE A 404 -9.34 6.72 -2.61
N PHE A 405 -8.18 7.17 -3.11
CA PHE A 405 -7.70 8.52 -2.82
C PHE A 405 -8.51 9.61 -3.56
N LEU A 406 -9.04 9.34 -4.76
CA LEU A 406 -9.96 10.23 -5.46
C LEU A 406 -11.26 10.44 -4.63
N THR A 407 -11.92 9.34 -4.24
CA THR A 407 -13.18 9.35 -3.47
C THR A 407 -13.02 9.90 -2.05
N THR A 408 -11.84 9.71 -1.44
CA THR A 408 -11.49 10.34 -0.17
C THR A 408 -11.29 11.85 -0.35
N GLY A 409 -10.66 12.27 -1.46
CA GLY A 409 -10.55 13.68 -1.85
C GLY A 409 -11.90 14.35 -2.07
N THR A 410 -12.87 13.66 -2.67
CA THR A 410 -14.24 14.18 -2.85
C THR A 410 -15.03 14.25 -1.55
N SER A 411 -14.64 13.47 -0.54
CA SER A 411 -15.26 13.48 0.79
C SER A 411 -14.81 14.68 1.65
N ILE A 412 -13.84 15.47 1.20
CA ILE A 412 -13.38 16.66 1.93
C ILE A 412 -14.35 17.82 1.76
N ASP A 413 -14.80 18.27 2.92
CA ASP A 413 -15.59 19.47 3.10
C ASP A 413 -14.66 20.69 3.18
N MET A 414 -14.42 21.33 2.03
CA MET A 414 -13.54 22.51 1.93
C MET A 414 -14.06 23.68 2.78
N GLN A 415 -15.38 23.77 2.99
CA GLN A 415 -15.99 24.79 3.85
C GLN A 415 -15.67 24.52 5.33
N LEU A 416 -15.72 23.26 5.77
CA LEU A 416 -15.25 22.85 7.09
C LEU A 416 -13.76 23.11 7.27
N LEU A 417 -12.91 22.77 6.28
CA LEU A 417 -11.47 23.04 6.33
C LEU A 417 -11.17 24.54 6.52
N LEU A 418 -11.81 25.41 5.74
CA LEU A 418 -11.59 26.86 5.83
C LEU A 418 -12.15 27.47 7.12
N ARG A 419 -13.25 26.92 7.64
CA ARG A 419 -13.88 27.38 8.88
C ARG A 419 -13.08 26.96 10.12
N GLU A 420 -12.62 25.71 10.16
CA GLU A 420 -11.97 25.08 11.31
C GLU A 420 -10.44 24.93 11.11
N TRP A 421 -9.84 25.73 10.23
CA TRP A 421 -8.42 25.66 9.88
C TRP A 421 -7.43 25.69 11.07
N PRO A 422 -7.68 26.40 12.19
CA PRO A 422 -6.78 26.36 13.35
C PRO A 422 -6.83 25.00 14.06
N ASN A 423 -8.02 24.39 14.14
CA ASN A 423 -8.22 23.07 14.74
C ASN A 423 -7.51 21.99 13.91
N VAL A 424 -7.66 22.04 12.58
CA VAL A 424 -6.96 21.15 11.65
C VAL A 424 -5.44 21.31 11.77
N LEU A 425 -4.93 22.55 11.82
CA LEU A 425 -3.49 22.81 11.93
C LEU A 425 -2.92 22.35 13.29
N SER A 426 -3.68 22.54 14.38
CA SER A 426 -3.28 22.12 15.71
C SER A 426 -3.27 20.59 15.86
N LEU A 427 -4.28 19.89 15.33
CA LEU A 427 -4.31 18.42 15.32
C LEU A 427 -3.23 17.83 14.41
N LEU A 428 -2.97 18.44 13.25
CA LEU A 428 -1.85 18.07 12.39
C LEU A 428 -0.50 18.25 13.10
N GLY A 429 -0.31 19.38 13.78
CA GLY A 429 0.89 19.64 14.59
C GLY A 429 1.04 18.63 15.73
N GLY A 430 -0.04 18.33 16.45
CA GLY A 430 -0.09 17.32 17.50
C GLY A 430 0.28 15.92 16.97
N LEU A 431 -0.37 15.49 15.89
CA LEU A 431 -0.09 14.23 15.19
C LEU A 431 1.40 14.09 14.87
N ILE A 432 1.98 15.12 14.24
CA ILE A 432 3.37 15.12 13.82
C ILE A 432 4.32 15.09 15.03
N VAL A 433 4.12 15.98 16.00
CA VAL A 433 4.99 16.13 17.17
C VAL A 433 4.96 14.90 18.06
N ILE A 434 3.77 14.37 18.37
CA ILE A 434 3.60 13.22 19.27
C ILE A 434 4.26 11.98 18.66
N LYS A 435 3.95 11.62 17.41
CA LYS A 435 4.57 10.45 16.75
C LYS A 435 6.08 10.61 16.57
N THR A 436 6.54 11.81 16.19
CA THR A 436 7.98 12.09 16.05
C THR A 436 8.71 11.90 17.38
N LEU A 437 8.19 12.45 18.48
CA LEU A 437 8.80 12.36 19.81
C LEU A 437 8.85 10.91 20.29
N ILE A 438 7.73 10.18 20.19
CA ILE A 438 7.63 8.77 20.61
C ILE A 438 8.63 7.90 19.84
N ILE A 439 8.66 7.98 18.51
CA ILE A 439 9.57 7.19 17.68
C ILE A 439 11.03 7.56 17.97
N THR A 440 11.33 8.86 18.09
CA THR A 440 12.68 9.35 18.43
C THR A 440 13.15 8.83 19.78
N ALA A 441 12.26 8.75 20.78
CA ALA A 441 12.57 8.27 22.12
C ALA A 441 12.75 6.73 22.19
N ILE A 442 12.04 5.97 21.35
CA ILE A 442 12.16 4.50 21.33
C ILE A 442 13.41 4.05 20.56
N GLY A 443 13.74 4.70 19.43
CA GLY A 443 14.81 4.28 18.51
C GLY A 443 16.16 3.94 19.16
N PRO A 444 16.72 4.78 20.05
CA PRO A 444 17.99 4.49 20.73
C PRO A 444 17.96 3.19 21.55
N ARG A 445 16.81 2.84 22.15
CA ARG A 445 16.65 1.60 22.95
C ARG A 445 16.74 0.33 22.11
N VAL A 446 16.53 0.42 20.80
CA VAL A 446 16.61 -0.69 19.85
C VAL A 446 17.96 -0.68 19.09
N GLY A 447 18.88 0.23 19.43
CA GLY A 447 20.22 0.32 18.83
C GLY A 447 20.27 1.07 17.50
N LEU A 448 19.35 2.01 17.28
CA LEU A 448 19.47 3.05 16.26
C LEU A 448 20.19 4.27 16.83
N THR A 449 20.85 5.03 15.96
CA THR A 449 21.37 6.35 16.33
C THR A 449 20.24 7.36 16.54
N LEU A 450 20.47 8.42 17.31
CA LEU A 450 19.52 9.54 17.42
C LEU A 450 19.19 10.15 16.05
N LYS A 451 20.18 10.21 15.16
CA LYS A 451 20.07 10.69 13.76
C LYS A 451 19.03 9.87 12.98
N GLU A 452 19.16 8.54 13.00
CA GLU A 452 18.19 7.63 12.38
C GLU A 452 16.82 7.76 13.05
N SER A 453 16.78 7.83 14.39
CA SER A 453 15.54 7.85 15.17
C SER A 453 14.67 9.08 14.88
N VAL A 454 15.27 10.28 14.84
CA VAL A 454 14.60 11.53 14.44
C VAL A 454 14.08 11.44 13.00
N ARG A 455 14.88 10.87 12.10
CA ARG A 455 14.53 10.74 10.68
C ARG A 455 13.35 9.77 10.47
N ILE A 456 13.31 8.65 11.19
CA ILE A 456 12.17 7.71 11.16
C ILE A 456 10.94 8.38 11.78
N GLY A 457 11.12 9.10 12.90
CA GLY A 457 10.04 9.81 13.57
C GLY A 457 9.30 10.76 12.63
N LEU A 458 10.03 11.65 11.96
CA LEU A 458 9.43 12.60 11.01
C LEU A 458 8.85 11.93 9.76
N LEU A 459 9.46 10.85 9.24
CA LEU A 459 8.95 10.10 8.09
C LEU A 459 7.64 9.33 8.40
N LEU A 460 7.49 8.80 9.62
CA LEU A 460 6.32 8.05 10.07
C LEU A 460 5.32 8.88 10.88
N SER A 461 5.50 10.20 10.95
CA SER A 461 4.67 11.09 11.77
C SER A 461 3.27 11.36 11.19
N GLN A 462 3.07 11.07 9.90
CA GLN A 462 1.79 11.11 9.18
C GLN A 462 0.83 9.97 9.57
N GLY A 463 -0.47 10.19 9.39
CA GLY A 463 -1.52 9.17 9.52
C GLY A 463 -1.60 8.24 8.31
N GLY A 464 -2.11 7.01 8.48
CA GLY A 464 -2.21 6.02 7.40
C GLY A 464 -3.57 5.92 6.71
N GLU A 465 -3.61 5.26 5.57
CA GLU A 465 -4.84 4.92 4.82
C GLU A 465 -5.86 4.17 5.68
N PHE A 466 -5.36 3.34 6.59
CA PHE A 466 -6.16 2.66 7.60
C PHE A 466 -6.91 3.59 8.55
N GLY A 467 -6.39 4.80 8.81
CA GLY A 467 -7.09 5.80 9.61
C GLY A 467 -8.46 6.11 9.00
N PHE A 468 -8.53 6.30 7.67
CA PHE A 468 -9.80 6.50 6.98
C PHE A 468 -10.75 5.31 7.12
N VAL A 469 -10.24 4.08 7.04
CA VAL A 469 -11.04 2.86 7.20
C VAL A 469 -11.61 2.77 8.60
N VAL A 470 -10.79 3.01 9.63
CA VAL A 470 -11.20 2.97 11.04
C VAL A 470 -12.18 4.09 11.36
N PHE A 471 -11.94 5.34 10.92
CA PHE A 471 -12.86 6.46 11.16
C PHE A 471 -14.20 6.28 10.42
N SER A 472 -14.17 5.79 9.17
CA SER A 472 -15.37 5.49 8.39
C SER A 472 -16.20 4.38 9.03
N LEU A 473 -15.55 3.33 9.54
CA LEU A 473 -16.23 2.26 10.27
C LEU A 473 -16.77 2.77 11.61
N ALA A 474 -15.97 3.46 12.42
CA ALA A 474 -16.40 4.06 13.69
C ALA A 474 -17.60 5.01 13.52
N ASN A 475 -17.66 5.74 12.40
CA ASN A 475 -18.78 6.61 12.08
C ASN A 475 -20.05 5.84 11.68
N ARG A 476 -19.93 4.70 10.98
CA ARG A 476 -21.07 3.82 10.67
C ARG A 476 -21.64 3.15 11.91
N LEU A 477 -20.76 2.72 12.82
CA LEU A 477 -21.09 2.08 14.09
C LEU A 477 -21.51 3.08 15.19
N GLY A 478 -21.78 4.34 14.83
CA GLY A 478 -22.22 5.39 15.77
C GLY A 478 -21.18 5.88 16.80
N VAL A 479 -20.00 5.26 16.88
CA VAL A 479 -18.91 5.59 17.82
C VAL A 479 -18.33 6.99 17.56
N LEU A 480 -18.23 7.41 16.30
CA LEU A 480 -17.59 8.67 15.90
C LEU A 480 -18.58 9.64 15.21
N PRO A 481 -18.77 10.88 15.70
CA PRO A 481 -19.62 11.89 15.05
C PRO A 481 -19.16 12.22 13.62
N LEU A 482 -20.12 12.51 12.72
CA LEU A 482 -19.84 12.76 11.30
C LEU A 482 -18.90 13.97 11.06
N GLU A 483 -19.04 15.04 11.83
CA GLU A 483 -18.18 16.22 11.71
C GLU A 483 -16.75 15.92 12.15
N LEU A 484 -16.56 15.17 13.24
CA LEU A 484 -15.24 14.78 13.73
C LEU A 484 -14.57 13.77 12.78
N ASN A 485 -15.32 12.83 12.22
CA ASN A 485 -14.86 11.94 11.14
C ASN A 485 -14.30 12.74 9.96
N LYS A 486 -15.08 13.69 9.41
CA LYS A 486 -14.62 14.59 8.32
C LYS A 486 -13.33 15.32 8.69
N LEU A 487 -13.25 15.86 9.91
CA LEU A 487 -12.11 16.64 10.39
C LEU A 487 -10.85 15.77 10.53
N LEU A 488 -10.95 14.56 11.09
CA LEU A 488 -9.85 13.62 11.23
C LEU A 488 -9.36 13.10 9.87
N ILE A 489 -10.26 12.83 8.92
CA ILE A 489 -9.90 12.51 7.53
C ILE A 489 -9.05 13.64 6.93
N ILE A 490 -9.48 14.91 7.08
CA ILE A 490 -8.74 16.09 6.59
C ILE A 490 -7.32 16.15 7.21
N VAL A 491 -7.19 15.94 8.52
CA VAL A 491 -5.89 15.95 9.23
C VAL A 491 -4.97 14.84 8.71
N VAL A 492 -5.49 13.62 8.53
CA VAL A 492 -4.70 12.50 8.00
C VAL A 492 -4.22 12.79 6.59
N VAL A 493 -5.07 13.24 5.66
CA VAL A 493 -4.59 13.51 4.29
C VAL A 493 -3.59 14.67 4.26
N LEU A 494 -3.82 15.75 5.01
CA LEU A 494 -2.89 16.87 5.05
C LEU A 494 -1.52 16.44 5.61
N SER A 495 -1.50 15.48 6.55
CA SER A 495 -0.27 14.85 7.02
C SER A 495 0.43 14.02 5.95
N MET A 496 -0.30 13.20 5.17
CA MET A 496 0.24 12.45 4.03
C MET A 496 0.87 13.40 3.01
N ALA A 497 0.17 14.48 2.64
CA ALA A 497 0.65 15.48 1.69
C ALA A 497 1.92 16.21 2.17
N LEU A 498 2.09 16.39 3.49
CA LEU A 498 3.26 17.02 4.09
C LEU A 498 4.47 16.06 4.21
N THR A 499 4.26 14.74 4.17
CA THR A 499 5.30 13.70 4.37
C THR A 499 6.59 13.90 3.56
N PRO A 500 6.57 14.28 2.26
CA PRO A 500 7.80 14.53 1.51
C PRO A 500 8.67 15.65 2.12
N PHE A 501 8.02 16.70 2.65
CA PHE A 501 8.68 17.81 3.32
C PHE A 501 9.19 17.39 4.71
N LEU A 502 8.43 16.57 5.45
CA LEU A 502 8.85 16.03 6.74
C LEU A 502 10.06 15.09 6.62
N ASN A 503 10.16 14.27 5.57
CA ASN A 503 11.34 13.46 5.30
C ASN A 503 12.60 14.33 5.04
N GLU A 504 12.45 15.41 4.26
CA GLU A 504 13.55 16.35 4.01
C GLU A 504 13.95 17.12 5.29
N ALA A 505 12.96 17.56 6.07
CA ALA A 505 13.17 18.18 7.37
C ALA A 505 13.89 17.21 8.34
N GLY A 506 13.52 15.94 8.35
CA GLY A 506 14.17 14.90 9.16
C GLY A 506 15.60 14.62 8.73
N ARG A 507 15.89 14.65 7.43
CA ARG A 507 17.27 14.57 6.91
C ARG A 507 18.12 15.76 7.36
N ARG A 508 17.56 16.97 7.31
CA ARG A 508 18.24 18.21 7.74
C ARG A 508 18.42 18.29 9.27
N ALA A 509 17.43 17.83 10.04
CA ALA A 509 17.53 17.71 11.49
C ALA A 509 18.60 16.70 11.90
N ALA A 510 18.67 15.54 11.23
CA ALA A 510 19.71 14.54 11.46
C ALA A 510 21.13 15.07 11.21
N SER A 511 21.35 15.91 10.18
CA SER A 511 22.66 16.55 9.97
C SER A 511 23.00 17.61 11.03
N PHE A 512 22.04 18.40 11.51
CA PHE A 512 22.32 19.35 12.60
C PHE A 512 22.69 18.66 13.92
N ILE A 513 22.17 17.45 14.16
CA ILE A 513 22.55 16.61 15.30
C ILE A 513 23.97 16.03 15.11
N GLU A 514 24.36 15.69 13.88
CA GLU A 514 25.74 15.29 13.52
C GLU A 514 26.75 16.39 13.86
N ASP A 515 26.53 17.62 13.39
CA ASP A 515 27.47 18.73 13.61
C ASP A 515 27.65 19.08 15.10
N LYS A 516 26.59 18.94 15.94
CA LYS A 516 26.69 19.18 17.39
C LYS A 516 27.40 18.05 18.13
N PHE A 517 27.00 16.79 17.94
CA PHE A 517 27.61 15.66 18.64
C PHE A 517 29.07 15.44 18.23
N ASP A 518 29.40 15.64 16.96
CA ASP A 518 30.80 15.53 16.50
C ASP A 518 31.65 16.71 16.97
N ALA A 519 31.07 17.88 17.27
CA ALA A 519 31.80 19.00 17.87
C ALA A 519 32.15 18.73 19.35
N GLU A 520 31.20 18.23 20.15
CA GLU A 520 31.47 17.81 21.53
C GLU A 520 32.47 16.65 21.59
N ASN A 521 32.31 15.62 20.74
CA ASN A 521 33.26 14.51 20.72
C ASN A 521 34.66 14.91 20.20
N LYS A 522 34.79 15.84 19.25
CA LYS A 522 36.12 16.34 18.80
C LYS A 522 36.88 17.07 19.89
N GLN A 523 36.19 17.66 20.87
CA GLN A 523 36.82 18.33 22.00
C GLN A 523 37.40 17.34 23.02
N ASN A 524 36.89 16.10 23.05
CA ASN A 524 37.44 14.99 23.84
C ASN A 524 38.35 14.04 23.03
N ALA A 525 38.28 14.07 21.69
CA ALA A 525 39.03 13.18 20.79
C ALA A 525 40.24 13.84 20.12
N SER A 526 40.91 14.76 20.83
CA SER A 526 42.27 15.22 20.47
C SER A 526 43.35 14.32 21.09
N GLU A 527 43.18 13.01 20.97
CA GLU A 527 44.27 12.06 21.06
C GLU A 527 44.45 11.39 19.69
N THR A 528 45.69 11.38 19.22
CA THR A 528 46.11 10.69 17.99
C THR A 528 45.77 9.21 18.09
N VAL A 529 44.86 8.74 17.23
CA VAL A 529 44.49 7.32 17.15
C VAL A 529 45.68 6.50 16.65
N ASN A 530 46.47 6.00 17.60
CA ASN A 530 47.52 5.01 17.35
C ASN A 530 46.83 3.66 17.07
N PHE A 531 46.86 3.21 15.81
CA PHE A 531 46.45 1.86 15.43
C PHE A 531 47.52 0.83 15.84
N ASN A 532 47.83 0.75 17.13
CA ASN A 532 48.68 -0.29 17.71
C ASN A 532 47.84 -1.57 17.88
N VAL A 533 47.54 -2.20 16.75
CA VAL A 533 46.78 -3.43 16.66
C VAL A 533 47.74 -4.58 16.43
N SER A 534 47.78 -5.55 17.34
CA SER A 534 48.55 -6.78 17.15
C SER A 534 47.88 -7.66 16.09
N GLU A 535 48.66 -8.08 15.09
CA GLU A 535 48.25 -9.04 14.04
C GLU A 535 46.94 -8.74 13.26
N PRO A 536 46.74 -7.54 12.67
CA PRO A 536 45.54 -7.24 11.91
C PRO A 536 45.50 -7.99 10.56
N VAL A 537 44.29 -8.28 10.09
CA VAL A 537 44.03 -8.63 8.68
C VAL A 537 44.00 -7.34 7.86
N VAL A 538 44.78 -7.28 6.78
CA VAL A 538 44.88 -6.08 5.92
C VAL A 538 44.00 -6.24 4.69
N ILE A 539 43.04 -5.34 4.49
CA ILE A 539 42.14 -5.33 3.32
C ILE A 539 42.60 -4.25 2.33
N LEU A 540 42.93 -4.63 1.10
CA LEU A 540 43.33 -3.72 0.03
C LEU A 540 42.24 -3.56 -1.02
N GLY A 541 41.56 -2.41 -1.01
CA GLY A 541 40.36 -2.13 -1.82
C GLY A 541 39.07 -2.31 -1.00
N PHE A 542 38.47 -1.21 -0.60
CA PHE A 542 37.29 -1.13 0.28
C PHE A 542 35.99 -0.84 -0.49
N GLY A 543 35.86 -1.41 -1.68
CA GLY A 543 34.60 -1.47 -2.42
C GLY A 543 33.56 -2.37 -1.74
N GLN A 544 32.47 -2.69 -2.45
CA GLN A 544 31.37 -3.51 -1.93
C GLN A 544 31.86 -4.83 -1.31
N MET A 545 32.79 -5.53 -1.97
CA MET A 545 33.33 -6.81 -1.47
C MET A 545 34.17 -6.64 -0.19
N GLY A 546 34.95 -5.54 -0.11
CA GLY A 546 35.75 -5.20 1.08
C GLY A 546 34.87 -4.86 2.28
N GLN A 547 33.73 -4.19 2.05
CA GLN A 547 32.73 -3.92 3.08
C GLN A 547 32.04 -5.19 3.59
N VAL A 548 31.73 -6.14 2.69
CA VAL A 548 31.17 -7.46 3.09
C VAL A 548 32.19 -8.23 3.94
N LEU A 549 33.46 -8.28 3.54
CA LEU A 549 34.50 -8.95 4.32
C LEU A 549 34.75 -8.26 5.67
N ALA A 550 34.81 -6.93 5.71
CA ALA A 550 35.00 -6.19 6.95
C ALA A 550 33.86 -6.42 7.96
N ASN A 551 32.61 -6.43 7.48
CA ASN A 551 31.46 -6.82 8.30
C ASN A 551 31.57 -8.27 8.80
N PHE A 552 32.03 -9.21 7.96
CA PHE A 552 32.23 -10.60 8.34
C PHE A 552 33.32 -10.77 9.41
N LEU A 553 34.48 -10.12 9.25
CA LEU A 553 35.58 -10.15 10.22
C LEU A 553 35.18 -9.48 11.55
N SER A 554 34.36 -8.42 11.51
CA SER A 554 33.84 -7.77 12.73
C SER A 554 32.77 -8.57 13.48
N ASN A 555 32.22 -9.64 12.88
CA ASN A 555 31.11 -10.38 13.45
C ASN A 555 31.63 -11.59 14.25
N PRO A 556 31.33 -11.73 15.55
CA PRO A 556 31.87 -12.81 16.40
C PRO A 556 31.65 -14.23 15.86
N LEU A 557 30.58 -14.45 15.08
CA LEU A 557 30.25 -15.76 14.50
C LEU A 557 31.28 -16.30 13.48
N ALA A 558 32.24 -15.49 13.03
CA ALA A 558 33.34 -15.93 12.17
C ALA A 558 34.52 -16.56 12.96
N SER A 559 34.57 -16.39 14.28
CA SER A 559 35.63 -16.89 15.15
C SER A 559 35.17 -18.17 15.86
N GLY A 560 35.54 -19.34 15.32
CA GLY A 560 35.20 -20.65 15.90
C GLY A 560 36.07 -21.03 17.11
N GLY A 561 36.06 -20.24 18.19
CA GLY A 561 36.80 -20.51 19.42
C GLY A 561 36.06 -20.03 20.68
N ASP A 562 36.20 -20.79 21.78
CA ASP A 562 35.49 -20.63 23.06
C ASP A 562 35.96 -19.42 23.90
N SER A 563 35.99 -18.22 23.34
CA SER A 563 36.34 -16.99 24.05
C SER A 563 35.44 -15.81 23.64
N ASP A 564 34.79 -15.19 24.63
CA ASP A 564 33.75 -14.15 24.51
C ASP A 564 34.21 -12.78 23.94
N GLU A 565 35.32 -12.72 23.18
CA GLU A 565 35.91 -11.46 22.73
C GLU A 565 36.02 -11.32 21.20
N VAL A 566 35.49 -10.17 20.73
CA VAL A 566 35.86 -9.36 19.55
C VAL A 566 36.32 -10.10 18.28
N GLY A 567 35.57 -9.91 17.18
CA GLY A 567 35.95 -10.42 15.85
C GLY A 567 37.32 -9.94 15.37
N TRP A 568 37.91 -10.68 14.42
CA TRP A 568 39.29 -10.51 13.97
C TRP A 568 39.64 -9.04 13.66
N PRO A 569 40.70 -8.49 14.28
CA PRO A 569 41.11 -7.11 14.03
C PRO A 569 41.52 -6.94 12.55
N TYR A 570 41.10 -5.84 11.93
CA TYR A 570 41.46 -5.54 10.54
C TYR A 570 41.69 -4.05 10.31
N VAL A 571 42.51 -3.75 9.30
CA VAL A 571 42.74 -2.38 8.79
C VAL A 571 42.56 -2.42 7.28
N ALA A 572 41.80 -1.47 6.73
CA ALA A 572 41.53 -1.40 5.30
C ALA A 572 42.19 -0.19 4.64
N PHE A 573 42.53 -0.32 3.36
CA PHE A 573 43.11 0.74 2.54
C PHE A 573 42.35 0.87 1.23
N ASP A 574 42.07 2.11 0.80
CA ASP A 574 41.56 2.40 -0.54
C ASP A 574 42.28 3.58 -1.20
N LEU A 575 42.27 3.59 -2.53
CA LEU A 575 42.85 4.60 -3.41
C LEU A 575 41.84 5.70 -3.80
N ASP A 576 40.54 5.50 -3.59
CA ASP A 576 39.51 6.54 -3.80
C ASP A 576 39.21 7.29 -2.49
N PRO A 577 39.54 8.59 -2.38
CA PRO A 577 39.22 9.40 -1.21
C PRO A 577 37.72 9.40 -0.86
N SER A 578 36.84 9.24 -1.86
CA SER A 578 35.39 9.23 -1.71
C SER A 578 34.94 7.99 -0.95
N VAL A 579 35.50 6.82 -1.30
CA VAL A 579 35.25 5.53 -0.64
C VAL A 579 35.77 5.58 0.80
N VAL A 580 37.00 6.07 1.01
CA VAL A 580 37.56 6.21 2.37
C VAL A 580 36.72 7.15 3.24
N LYS A 581 36.27 8.29 2.70
CA LYS A 581 35.44 9.26 3.43
C LYS A 581 34.06 8.69 3.77
N ALA A 582 33.44 7.93 2.87
CA ALA A 582 32.18 7.23 3.12
C ALA A 582 32.35 6.11 4.17
N ALA A 583 33.40 5.30 4.05
CA ALA A 583 33.66 4.19 4.96
C ALA A 583 34.00 4.64 6.39
N ARG A 584 34.84 5.69 6.54
CA ARG A 584 35.12 6.32 7.84
C ARG A 584 33.86 6.88 8.50
N LYS A 585 32.95 7.50 7.72
CA LYS A 585 31.64 7.97 8.23
C LYS A 585 30.76 6.84 8.77
N ILE A 586 30.96 5.60 8.30
CA ILE A 586 30.22 4.41 8.74
C ILE A 586 30.92 3.73 9.94
N GLY A 587 32.12 4.20 10.34
CA GLY A 587 32.88 3.67 11.47
C GLY A 587 33.91 2.60 11.11
N PHE A 588 34.16 2.34 9.82
CA PHE A 588 35.17 1.37 9.40
C PHE A 588 36.60 1.92 9.55
N PRO A 589 37.59 1.11 10.00
CA PRO A 589 38.99 1.49 10.11
C PRO A 589 39.67 1.50 8.73
N VAL A 590 39.28 2.46 7.88
CA VAL A 590 39.80 2.62 6.51
C VAL A 590 40.75 3.80 6.41
N LEU A 591 41.91 3.57 5.79
CA LEU A 591 42.93 4.57 5.52
C LEU A 591 42.99 4.85 4.02
N TYR A 592 43.40 6.08 3.67
CA TYR A 592 43.68 6.45 2.29
C TYR A 592 45.14 6.13 1.96
N GLY A 593 45.36 5.36 0.90
CA GLY A 593 46.70 5.02 0.43
C GLY A 593 46.79 3.68 -0.29
N ASP A 594 47.92 3.45 -0.96
CA ASP A 594 48.24 2.16 -1.55
C ASP A 594 48.85 1.22 -0.50
N GLY A 595 48.01 0.43 0.17
CA GLY A 595 48.46 -0.58 1.14
C GLY A 595 49.22 -1.76 0.52
N SER A 596 49.51 -1.77 -0.79
CA SER A 596 50.54 -2.67 -1.36
C SER A 596 51.97 -2.17 -1.14
N ARG A 597 52.16 -0.94 -0.63
CA ARG A 597 53.47 -0.36 -0.30
C ARG A 597 53.81 -0.54 1.19
N PRO A 598 55.01 -1.03 1.53
CA PRO A 598 55.42 -1.22 2.93
C PRO A 598 55.45 0.11 3.70
N ASP A 599 55.92 1.20 3.09
CA ASP A 599 55.96 2.54 3.72
C ASP A 599 54.58 2.98 4.25
N VAL A 600 53.51 2.66 3.51
CA VAL A 600 52.12 3.03 3.84
C VAL A 600 51.58 2.16 4.97
N LEU A 601 51.94 0.87 4.99
CA LEU A 601 51.57 -0.06 6.07
C LEU A 601 52.27 0.31 7.38
N HIS A 602 53.58 0.57 7.35
CA HIS A 602 54.34 1.00 8.53
C HIS A 602 53.86 2.36 9.06
N SER A 603 53.57 3.33 8.17
CA SER A 603 52.99 4.62 8.58
C SER A 603 51.59 4.51 9.21
N ALA A 604 50.89 3.39 8.96
CA ALA A 604 49.60 3.07 9.54
C ALA A 604 49.70 2.23 10.84
N GLY A 605 50.90 1.96 11.35
CA GLY A 605 51.13 1.10 12.52
C GLY A 605 51.15 -0.41 12.22
N VAL A 606 50.87 -0.82 10.98
CA VAL A 606 50.78 -2.23 10.59
C VAL A 606 52.18 -2.78 10.29
N SER A 607 52.80 -3.40 11.31
CA SER A 607 54.15 -3.98 11.19
C SER A 607 54.16 -5.49 10.93
N ILE A 608 53.20 -6.23 11.51
CA ILE A 608 53.09 -7.70 11.39
C ILE A 608 51.63 -8.05 11.10
N PRO A 609 51.21 -8.10 9.82
CA PRO A 609 49.83 -8.43 9.44
C PRO A 609 49.61 -9.94 9.36
N LYS A 610 48.46 -10.43 9.86
CA LYS A 610 48.14 -11.86 9.90
C LYS A 610 47.77 -12.44 8.53
N ALA A 611 47.13 -11.63 7.69
CA ALA A 611 46.75 -11.98 6.34
C ALA A 611 46.54 -10.72 5.49
N PHE A 612 46.76 -10.83 4.18
CA PHE A 612 46.42 -9.80 3.20
C PHE A 612 45.25 -10.24 2.32
N MET A 613 44.24 -9.40 2.19
CA MET A 613 43.02 -9.61 1.42
C MET A 613 42.95 -8.57 0.30
N ILE A 614 43.24 -8.97 -0.94
CA ILE A 614 43.44 -8.04 -2.06
C ILE A 614 42.19 -8.03 -2.96
N MET A 615 41.47 -6.92 -2.94
CA MET A 615 40.16 -6.72 -3.58
C MET A 615 40.15 -5.55 -4.58
N TYR A 616 41.31 -5.11 -5.06
CA TYR A 616 41.42 -4.08 -6.08
C TYR A 616 40.71 -4.47 -7.39
N THR A 617 40.01 -3.49 -7.98
CA THR A 617 39.31 -3.61 -9.28
C THR A 617 40.31 -3.59 -10.44
N GLY A 618 40.92 -4.74 -10.74
CA GLY A 618 41.64 -4.96 -12.00
C GLY A 618 42.85 -5.87 -11.89
N LYS A 619 42.87 -6.94 -12.72
CA LYS A 619 43.88 -8.02 -12.72
C LYS A 619 45.33 -7.54 -12.64
N LYS A 620 45.70 -6.47 -13.36
CA LYS A 620 47.06 -5.92 -13.34
C LYS A 620 47.46 -5.40 -11.96
N LYS A 621 46.60 -4.58 -11.31
CA LYS A 621 46.83 -4.03 -9.97
C LYS A 621 46.85 -5.13 -8.90
N THR A 622 45.97 -6.13 -9.01
CA THR A 622 45.96 -7.28 -8.08
C THR A 622 47.28 -8.05 -8.13
N ILE A 623 47.80 -8.36 -9.33
CA ILE A 623 49.09 -9.07 -9.49
C ILE A 623 50.25 -8.22 -8.96
N GLU A 624 50.28 -6.93 -9.29
CA GLU A 624 51.29 -5.98 -8.83
C GLU A 624 51.33 -5.87 -7.30
N ALA A 625 50.16 -5.82 -6.65
CA ALA A 625 50.03 -5.82 -5.20
C ALA A 625 50.52 -7.14 -4.57
N VAL A 626 50.14 -8.30 -5.13
CA VAL A 626 50.63 -9.62 -4.67
C VAL A 626 52.15 -9.70 -4.76
N GLN A 627 52.75 -9.22 -5.86
CA GLN A 627 54.21 -9.23 -6.04
C GLN A 627 54.92 -8.35 -5.01
N ARG A 628 54.45 -7.11 -4.80
CA ARG A 628 55.02 -6.21 -3.78
C ARG A 628 54.91 -6.77 -2.38
N LEU A 629 53.76 -7.34 -2.02
CA LEU A 629 53.56 -7.89 -0.67
C LEU A 629 54.44 -9.13 -0.44
N ARG A 630 54.54 -10.07 -1.39
CA ARG A 630 55.42 -11.24 -1.27
C ARG A 630 56.91 -10.92 -1.13
N LEU A 631 57.36 -9.79 -1.68
CA LEU A 631 58.76 -9.35 -1.56
C LEU A 631 59.09 -8.76 -0.18
N ASN A 632 58.10 -8.15 0.50
CA ASN A 632 58.30 -7.51 1.80
C ASN A 632 57.84 -8.38 2.98
N PHE A 633 56.90 -9.30 2.73
CA PHE A 633 56.36 -10.26 3.68
C PHE A 633 56.47 -11.68 3.08
N PRO A 634 57.67 -12.29 3.08
CA PRO A 634 57.82 -13.70 2.75
C PRO A 634 57.08 -14.58 3.77
N ALA A 635 56.60 -15.73 3.31
CA ALA A 635 55.80 -16.69 4.08
C ALA A 635 56.65 -17.63 4.93
#